data_AF-A0A2I0P998-F1
#
_entry.id   AF-A0A2I0P998-F1
#
_cell.length_a   1.000
_cell.length_b   1.000
_cell.length_c   1.000
_cell.angle_alpha   90.00
_cell.angle_beta   90.00
_cell.angle_gamma   90.00
#
_symmetry.space_group_name_H-M   'P 1'
#
loop_
_entity.id
_entity.type
_entity.pdbx_description
1 polymer ?
#
loop_
_entity_poly.entity_id
_entity_poly.type
_entity_poly.pdbx_seq_one_letter_code
_entity_poly.pdbx_strand_id
1 'polypeptide(L)'
;MYNSKAGVILALLFVVFITAAGCTAPSSQLPEDGEPDYPIDSLVLTTLNRTVLPVPVPSTSPALDPDQVANFSEYGYGVWEFGEGLDYEKRLDLMPGGYTPASDTNTEKLLTFFAMSDIHITDKESPAQVVYYGYEWDVISGYSPAMLYTTHALDAAVQTANALHKENPFDFGIFLGDAINSGQYNELQWYIDVLDGRIVNPDSGDRDDPIPGPLNDYQDQYKAAGLDESIRWYQVLGNHDHFWMGLFPPDDQTNNALTGTAVLELGNIFTDPLRLKSRGFYMGAIDGRTPYGDVIGAGPVTDFPDGPPTVPADQNRSFLSRTEWIGGFLDSSSNPQGHGFSQSDRTTGFACYSFEPRSDIPIKVIVLDNTQRDDDPSEGTSGFGSIDQERYDWLVQELESGQAEGKLMIIAAHIPIVIEKDQTGLSSLMKWSEYAAVSDVDLIAKLQTYPNLMAWISGHRHQNTVIPIESPDSDRPELGFWQVETASLREFPQQFRTFEFVYNSDNTISIFTTNVDPAVRDGSPAARSRSYAIAAQQIFKSPVEMMPGGAYNAELVLQLTPEMQEILQKTGRDL
;
A
#
# COMPACT_ATOMS: atom_id res chain seq x y z
N MET A 1 -65.92 -17.70 -32.93
CA MET A 1 -65.65 -18.60 -34.09
C MET A 1 -65.27 -17.74 -35.28
N TYR A 2 -64.03 -17.91 -35.72
CA TYR A 2 -63.46 -17.72 -37.07
C TYR A 2 -63.47 -16.37 -37.81
N ASN A 3 -62.25 -15.79 -37.82
CA ASN A 3 -61.43 -15.31 -38.95
C ASN A 3 -61.97 -14.26 -39.93
N SER A 4 -61.24 -13.14 -40.00
CA SER A 4 -60.78 -12.57 -41.28
C SER A 4 -59.44 -11.83 -41.12
N LYS A 5 -58.69 -11.77 -42.21
CA LYS A 5 -57.28 -11.36 -42.36
C LYS A 5 -57.10 -9.85 -42.47
N ALA A 6 -55.83 -9.46 -42.32
CA ALA A 6 -55.12 -8.36 -42.98
C ALA A 6 -54.86 -7.07 -42.17
N GLY A 7 -53.59 -6.94 -41.76
CA GLY A 7 -52.73 -5.82 -42.13
C GLY A 7 -53.06 -4.44 -41.57
N VAL A 8 -52.39 -4.07 -40.48
CA VAL A 8 -52.09 -2.67 -40.16
C VAL A 8 -50.61 -2.56 -39.83
N ILE A 9 -49.93 -1.73 -40.61
CA ILE A 9 -48.57 -1.24 -40.42
C ILE A 9 -48.57 -0.40 -39.14
N LEU A 10 -47.80 -0.80 -38.12
CA LEU A 10 -47.49 0.04 -36.98
C LEU A 10 -46.00 0.38 -37.03
N ALA A 11 -45.71 1.64 -37.34
CA ALA A 11 -44.38 2.20 -37.27
C ALA A 11 -43.92 2.23 -35.80
N LEU A 12 -43.00 1.36 -35.44
CA LEU A 12 -42.23 1.45 -34.20
C LEU A 12 -41.04 2.37 -34.47
N LEU A 13 -41.12 3.60 -33.95
CA LEU A 13 -39.96 4.47 -33.82
C LEU A 13 -38.95 3.79 -32.89
N PHE A 14 -37.89 3.23 -33.47
CA PHE A 14 -36.64 2.99 -32.74
C PHE A 14 -35.96 4.34 -32.55
N VAL A 15 -36.06 4.89 -31.34
CA VAL A 15 -35.15 5.94 -30.89
C VAL A 15 -33.83 5.24 -30.58
N VAL A 16 -32.91 5.28 -31.53
CA VAL A 16 -31.51 4.93 -31.29
C VAL A 16 -30.93 6.06 -30.46
N PHE A 17 -30.69 5.83 -29.17
CA PHE A 17 -29.77 6.66 -28.40
C PHE A 17 -28.35 6.33 -28.86
N ILE A 18 -27.89 7.03 -29.90
CA ILE A 18 -26.47 7.17 -30.16
C ILE A 18 -25.97 8.20 -29.14
N THR A 19 -25.55 7.74 -27.96
CA THR A 19 -24.63 8.51 -27.14
C THR A 19 -23.28 8.45 -27.82
N ALA A 20 -23.09 9.32 -28.82
CA ALA A 20 -21.77 9.69 -29.27
C ALA A 20 -21.14 10.48 -28.12
N ALA A 21 -20.50 9.77 -27.19
CA ALA A 21 -19.41 10.33 -26.40
C ALA A 21 -18.29 10.62 -27.41
N GLY A 22 -18.35 11.80 -28.02
CA GLY A 22 -17.24 12.32 -28.79
C GLY A 22 -16.09 12.56 -27.82
N CYS A 23 -15.17 11.61 -27.71
CA CYS A 23 -13.85 11.85 -27.16
C CYS A 23 -13.19 12.93 -28.04
N THR A 24 -13.31 14.18 -27.64
CA THR A 24 -12.26 15.14 -27.95
C THR A 24 -11.07 14.70 -27.10
N ALA A 25 -10.04 14.15 -27.74
CA ALA A 25 -8.74 13.97 -27.10
C ALA A 25 -8.38 15.27 -26.37
N PRO A 26 -7.99 15.24 -25.08
CA PRO A 26 -7.45 16.43 -24.45
C PRO A 26 -6.27 16.88 -25.30
N SER A 27 -6.22 18.16 -25.67
CA SER A 27 -5.04 18.68 -26.34
C SER A 27 -3.85 18.36 -25.44
N SER A 28 -2.84 17.71 -26.01
CA SER A 28 -1.51 17.52 -25.41
C SER A 28 -0.85 18.89 -25.24
N GLN A 29 -1.31 19.67 -24.26
CA GLN A 29 -0.51 20.76 -23.74
C GLN A 29 0.49 20.09 -22.80
N LEU A 30 1.76 20.14 -23.20
CA LEU A 30 2.86 19.86 -22.29
C LEU A 30 2.64 20.71 -21.02
N PRO A 31 2.92 20.17 -19.82
CA PRO A 31 2.75 20.91 -18.57
C PRO A 31 3.50 22.24 -18.61
N GLU A 32 3.02 23.23 -17.86
CA GLU A 32 3.78 24.46 -17.64
C GLU A 32 5.10 24.15 -16.90
N ASP A 33 6.15 24.96 -17.14
CA ASP A 33 7.46 24.76 -16.49
C ASP A 33 7.31 24.67 -14.96
N GLY A 34 7.56 23.49 -14.39
CA GLY A 34 7.48 23.24 -12.94
C GLY A 34 6.29 22.39 -12.49
N GLU A 35 5.35 22.06 -13.37
CA GLU A 35 4.28 21.08 -13.08
C GLU A 35 4.74 19.63 -13.33
N PRO A 36 4.14 18.63 -12.66
CA PRO A 36 4.38 17.22 -12.99
C PRO A 36 3.90 16.89 -14.39
N ASP A 37 4.53 15.90 -15.03
CA ASP A 37 4.17 15.48 -16.39
C ASP A 37 2.79 14.79 -16.47
N TYR A 38 2.37 14.15 -15.37
CA TYR A 38 1.07 13.51 -15.24
C TYR A 38 0.24 14.13 -14.12
N PRO A 39 -0.33 15.33 -14.30
CA PRO A 39 -1.17 15.94 -13.27
C PRO A 39 -2.46 15.12 -13.05
N ILE A 40 -2.85 15.02 -11.78
CA ILE A 40 -4.10 14.39 -11.33
C ILE A 40 -5.34 15.24 -11.69
N ASP A 41 -6.54 14.71 -11.43
CA ASP A 41 -7.77 15.51 -11.54
C ASP A 41 -7.74 16.69 -10.54
N SER A 42 -8.24 17.84 -10.98
CA SER A 42 -8.36 19.04 -10.15
C SER A 42 -9.26 18.86 -8.91
N LEU A 43 -10.23 17.94 -8.96
CA LEU A 43 -11.12 17.63 -7.85
C LEU A 43 -10.54 16.50 -7.00
N VAL A 44 -9.90 16.89 -5.90
CA VAL A 44 -9.37 15.98 -4.89
C VAL A 44 -10.36 15.86 -3.73
N LEU A 45 -10.77 14.63 -3.43
CA LEU A 45 -11.74 14.31 -2.39
C LEU A 45 -11.26 13.09 -1.59
N THR A 46 -11.71 12.98 -0.35
CA THR A 46 -11.59 11.75 0.45
C THR A 46 -12.84 10.88 0.31
N THR A 47 -12.78 9.66 0.83
CA THR A 47 -13.93 8.74 0.81
C THR A 47 -15.12 9.23 1.62
N LEU A 48 -14.98 10.26 2.47
CA LEU A 48 -16.12 10.94 3.11
C LEU A 48 -17.09 11.56 2.10
N ASN A 49 -16.56 12.00 0.96
CA ASN A 49 -17.34 12.73 -0.03
C ASN A 49 -17.70 11.83 -1.22
N ARG A 50 -16.82 10.88 -1.57
CA ARG A 50 -16.95 10.07 -2.77
C ARG A 50 -16.05 8.85 -2.70
N THR A 51 -16.55 7.69 -3.07
CA THR A 51 -15.78 6.43 -3.15
C THR A 51 -15.55 6.01 -4.61
N VAL A 52 -14.55 5.17 -4.84
CA VAL A 52 -14.38 4.44 -6.11
C VAL A 52 -15.03 3.06 -6.01
N LEU A 53 -15.93 2.75 -6.94
CA LEU A 53 -16.65 1.47 -6.99
C LEU A 53 -16.36 0.71 -8.29
N PRO A 54 -16.00 -0.58 -8.22
CA PRO A 54 -15.96 -1.46 -9.38
C PRO A 54 -17.35 -1.60 -10.01
N VAL A 55 -17.46 -1.36 -11.32
CA VAL A 55 -18.66 -1.71 -12.07
C VAL A 55 -18.63 -3.22 -12.35
N PRO A 56 -19.70 -3.98 -12.04
CA PRO A 56 -19.71 -5.43 -12.30
C PRO A 56 -19.48 -5.76 -13.77
N VAL A 57 -18.62 -6.73 -14.04
CA VAL A 57 -18.38 -7.26 -15.39
C VAL A 57 -19.70 -7.78 -15.98
N PRO A 58 -20.06 -7.41 -17.22
CA PRO A 58 -21.28 -7.91 -17.87
C PRO A 58 -21.34 -9.44 -17.87
N SER A 59 -22.49 -10.02 -17.51
CA SER A 59 -22.66 -11.48 -17.44
C SER A 59 -22.54 -12.19 -18.80
N THR A 60 -22.53 -11.43 -19.90
CA THR A 60 -22.30 -11.92 -21.27
C THR A 60 -20.83 -11.94 -21.66
N SER A 61 -19.95 -11.31 -20.89
CA SER A 61 -18.52 -11.29 -21.15
C SER A 61 -17.88 -12.66 -20.89
N PRO A 62 -16.87 -13.06 -21.68
CA PRO A 62 -16.08 -14.26 -21.38
C PRO A 62 -15.29 -14.05 -20.08
N ALA A 63 -14.98 -15.15 -19.39
CA ALA A 63 -13.96 -15.12 -18.36
C ALA A 63 -12.59 -14.87 -19.02
N LEU A 64 -11.83 -13.92 -18.49
CA LEU A 64 -10.49 -13.60 -18.96
C LEU A 64 -9.44 -14.01 -17.93
N ASP A 65 -8.26 -14.37 -18.44
CA ASP A 65 -7.06 -14.58 -17.63
C ASP A 65 -6.34 -13.24 -17.37
N PRO A 66 -5.54 -13.11 -16.30
CA PRO A 66 -4.89 -11.85 -15.93
C PRO A 66 -3.94 -11.26 -16.98
N ASP A 67 -3.40 -12.07 -17.89
CA ASP A 67 -2.50 -11.68 -18.98
C ASP A 67 -3.25 -11.19 -20.24
N GLN A 68 -4.58 -11.37 -20.31
CA GLN A 68 -5.41 -10.96 -21.45
C GLN A 68 -5.79 -9.46 -21.41
N VAL A 69 -4.84 -8.61 -21.03
CA VAL A 69 -5.02 -7.18 -20.72
C VAL A 69 -5.64 -6.40 -21.89
N ALA A 70 -5.22 -6.72 -23.12
CA ALA A 70 -5.73 -6.10 -24.35
C ALA A 70 -7.26 -6.25 -24.51
N ASN A 71 -7.85 -7.27 -23.90
CA ASN A 71 -9.28 -7.60 -24.01
C ASN A 71 -10.12 -7.00 -22.86
N PHE A 72 -9.51 -6.46 -21.81
CA PHE A 72 -10.24 -6.03 -20.61
C PHE A 72 -11.32 -4.99 -20.92
N SER A 73 -10.93 -3.93 -21.64
CA SER A 73 -11.86 -2.85 -22.00
C SER A 73 -12.99 -3.32 -22.92
N GLU A 74 -12.71 -4.21 -23.88
CA GLU A 74 -13.72 -4.76 -24.80
C GLU A 74 -14.82 -5.51 -24.02
N TYR A 75 -14.43 -6.25 -22.98
CA TYR A 75 -15.34 -7.09 -22.21
C TYR A 75 -15.79 -6.47 -20.88
N GLY A 76 -15.49 -5.20 -20.63
CA GLY A 76 -15.98 -4.45 -19.47
C GLY A 76 -15.28 -4.78 -18.15
N TYR A 77 -14.08 -5.35 -18.19
CA TYR A 77 -13.21 -5.50 -17.02
C TYR A 77 -12.53 -4.17 -16.68
N GLY A 78 -12.30 -3.94 -15.38
CA GLY A 78 -11.61 -2.74 -14.92
C GLY A 78 -12.41 -1.44 -15.05
N VAL A 79 -13.70 -1.54 -15.35
CA VAL A 79 -14.62 -0.38 -15.36
C VAL A 79 -14.99 -0.02 -13.94
N TRP A 80 -15.02 1.27 -13.64
CA TRP A 80 -15.34 1.79 -12.32
C TRP A 80 -16.17 3.07 -12.44
N GLU A 81 -16.86 3.38 -11.35
CA GLU A 81 -17.66 4.59 -11.20
C GLU A 81 -17.46 5.19 -9.82
N PHE A 82 -17.93 6.41 -9.63
CA PHE A 82 -17.94 7.03 -8.31
C PHE A 82 -19.20 6.64 -7.53
N GLY A 83 -19.00 6.18 -6.31
CA GLY A 83 -20.05 5.95 -5.33
C GLY A 83 -20.27 7.14 -4.39
N GLU A 84 -21.29 7.02 -3.54
CA GLU A 84 -21.50 7.97 -2.45
C GLU A 84 -20.34 7.95 -1.45
N GLY A 85 -20.18 9.06 -0.73
CA GLY A 85 -19.25 9.16 0.39
C GLY A 85 -19.67 8.30 1.58
N LEU A 86 -18.70 7.93 2.40
CA LEU A 86 -18.88 7.12 3.61
C LEU A 86 -18.65 7.98 4.84
N ASP A 87 -19.70 8.17 5.64
CA ASP A 87 -19.59 8.81 6.96
C ASP A 87 -18.65 8.03 7.89
N TYR A 88 -18.18 8.68 8.95
CA TYR A 88 -17.43 8.02 10.01
C TYR A 88 -18.32 7.06 10.80
N GLU A 89 -17.89 5.79 10.90
CA GLU A 89 -18.40 4.91 11.95
C GLU A 89 -17.78 5.31 13.29
N LYS A 90 -18.60 5.77 14.23
CA LYS A 90 -18.15 6.06 15.60
C LYS A 90 -17.99 4.75 16.38
N ARG A 91 -16.75 4.43 16.75
CA ARG A 91 -16.37 3.22 17.46
C ARG A 91 -16.07 3.53 18.92
N LEU A 92 -16.85 2.90 19.80
CA LEU A 92 -16.80 3.07 21.26
C LEU A 92 -16.34 1.81 21.98
N ASP A 93 -15.78 0.84 21.24
CA ASP A 93 -15.41 -0.50 21.72
C ASP A 93 -14.42 -0.44 22.89
N LEU A 94 -13.54 0.57 22.91
CA LEU A 94 -12.54 0.79 23.97
C LEU A 94 -13.03 1.72 25.09
N MET A 95 -14.28 2.20 25.02
CA MET A 95 -14.84 3.10 26.04
C MET A 95 -15.50 2.33 27.18
N PRO A 96 -15.49 2.88 28.41
CA PRO A 96 -16.14 2.23 29.55
C PRO A 96 -17.65 2.05 29.31
N GLY A 97 -18.20 0.98 29.88
CA GLY A 97 -19.63 0.66 29.76
C GLY A 97 -20.52 1.81 30.23
N GLY A 98 -21.46 2.21 29.38
CA GLY A 98 -22.38 3.33 29.66
C GLY A 98 -21.81 4.71 29.34
N TYR A 99 -20.62 4.80 28.75
CA TYR A 99 -20.12 6.04 28.17
C TYR A 99 -21.14 6.64 27.19
N THR A 100 -21.39 7.93 27.34
CA THR A 100 -22.22 8.72 26.43
C THR A 100 -21.37 9.90 25.97
N PRO A 101 -21.13 10.05 24.66
CA PRO A 101 -20.37 11.17 24.13
C PRO A 101 -20.97 12.50 24.58
N ALA A 102 -20.11 13.50 24.85
CA ALA A 102 -20.58 14.84 25.14
C ALA A 102 -21.44 15.40 23.98
N SER A 103 -22.45 16.20 24.33
CA SER A 103 -23.29 16.89 23.35
C SER A 103 -22.56 18.05 22.65
N ASP A 104 -21.50 18.56 23.27
CA ASP A 104 -20.76 19.73 22.81
C ASP A 104 -19.62 19.27 21.90
N THR A 105 -19.53 19.90 20.73
CA THR A 105 -18.59 19.53 19.65
C THR A 105 -17.27 20.28 19.71
N ASN A 106 -16.97 20.93 20.84
CA ASN A 106 -15.68 21.60 21.02
C ASN A 106 -14.58 20.54 21.11
N THR A 107 -13.68 20.57 20.13
CA THR A 107 -12.53 19.69 20.03
C THR A 107 -11.28 20.51 19.72
N GLU A 108 -10.14 20.02 20.19
CA GLU A 108 -8.81 20.57 19.89
C GLU A 108 -8.03 19.58 19.01
N LYS A 109 -7.57 20.03 17.85
CA LYS A 109 -6.76 19.20 16.95
C LYS A 109 -5.35 19.01 17.51
N LEU A 110 -4.95 17.75 17.69
CA LEU A 110 -3.63 17.39 18.23
C LEU A 110 -2.61 17.00 17.16
N LEU A 111 -3.04 16.27 16.15
CA LEU A 111 -2.13 15.72 15.15
C LEU A 111 -2.89 15.41 13.86
N THR A 112 -2.29 15.67 12.71
CA THR A 112 -2.84 15.25 11.42
C THR A 112 -1.73 14.70 10.54
N PHE A 113 -1.88 13.50 9.99
CA PHE A 113 -0.89 12.90 9.09
C PHE A 113 -1.55 11.96 8.07
N PHE A 114 -0.80 11.54 7.05
CA PHE A 114 -1.22 10.45 6.17
C PHE A 114 -0.28 9.25 6.31
N ALA A 115 -0.83 8.06 6.05
CA ALA A 115 -0.09 6.82 5.92
C ALA A 115 -0.36 6.17 4.56
N MET A 116 0.70 5.74 3.88
CA MET A 116 0.66 4.89 2.69
C MET A 116 1.35 3.56 3.01
N SER A 117 0.95 2.47 2.37
CA SER A 117 1.58 1.17 2.57
C SER A 117 1.55 0.34 1.30
N ASP A 118 2.42 -0.67 1.22
CA ASP A 118 2.34 -1.72 0.20
C ASP A 118 2.25 -1.11 -1.21
N ILE A 119 3.21 -0.23 -1.49
CA ILE A 119 3.29 0.52 -2.75
C ILE A 119 3.79 -0.41 -3.85
N HIS A 120 4.72 -1.30 -3.48
CA HIS A 120 5.29 -2.32 -4.35
C HIS A 120 5.78 -1.71 -5.67
N ILE A 121 6.65 -0.68 -5.61
CA ILE A 121 7.33 -0.22 -6.83
C ILE A 121 8.03 -1.41 -7.47
N THR A 122 7.66 -1.71 -8.71
CA THR A 122 7.99 -2.97 -9.36
C THR A 122 8.78 -2.71 -10.64
N ASP A 123 9.96 -3.33 -10.75
CA ASP A 123 10.56 -3.57 -12.06
C ASP A 123 9.87 -4.74 -12.74
N LYS A 124 8.83 -4.40 -13.50
CA LYS A 124 7.99 -5.34 -14.26
C LYS A 124 8.77 -6.22 -15.24
N GLU A 125 9.91 -5.75 -15.76
CA GLU A 125 10.72 -6.46 -16.76
C GLU A 125 11.81 -7.33 -16.13
N SER A 126 11.93 -7.29 -14.80
CA SER A 126 12.91 -8.11 -14.10
C SER A 126 12.67 -9.60 -14.39
N PRO A 127 13.71 -10.35 -14.79
CA PRO A 127 13.58 -11.77 -15.09
C PRO A 127 13.42 -12.65 -13.85
N ALA A 128 13.55 -12.06 -12.66
CA ALA A 128 13.41 -12.74 -11.37
C ALA A 128 12.10 -12.37 -10.67
N GLN A 129 11.05 -12.07 -11.44
CA GLN A 129 9.67 -12.03 -10.94
C GLN A 129 9.09 -13.45 -10.86
N VAL A 130 7.87 -13.56 -10.31
CA VAL A 130 7.11 -14.83 -10.24
C VAL A 130 5.81 -14.76 -11.04
N VAL A 131 5.88 -14.21 -12.26
CA VAL A 131 4.72 -13.93 -13.12
C VAL A 131 3.86 -15.18 -13.33
N TYR A 132 4.49 -16.33 -13.54
CA TYR A 132 3.84 -17.63 -13.71
C TYR A 132 2.93 -18.02 -12.55
N TYR A 133 3.30 -17.68 -11.30
CA TYR A 133 2.43 -17.95 -10.17
C TYR A 133 1.20 -17.07 -10.19
N GLY A 134 1.33 -15.82 -10.61
CA GLY A 134 0.19 -14.92 -10.69
C GLY A 134 -0.77 -15.31 -11.80
N TYR A 135 -0.31 -15.45 -13.04
CA TYR A 135 -1.27 -15.68 -14.13
C TYR A 135 -1.82 -17.12 -14.18
N GLU A 136 -1.10 -18.15 -13.71
CA GLU A 136 -1.58 -19.55 -13.73
C GLU A 136 -2.06 -20.09 -12.39
N TRP A 137 -1.51 -19.61 -11.26
CA TRP A 137 -1.81 -20.15 -9.93
C TRP A 137 -2.60 -19.18 -9.04
N ASP A 138 -3.21 -18.15 -9.64
CA ASP A 138 -4.11 -17.22 -8.94
C ASP A 138 -3.42 -16.43 -7.80
N VAL A 139 -2.10 -16.24 -7.90
CA VAL A 139 -1.29 -15.51 -6.92
C VAL A 139 -1.17 -14.04 -7.34
N ILE A 140 -2.17 -13.22 -7.02
CA ILE A 140 -2.22 -11.80 -7.42
C ILE A 140 -0.94 -11.01 -7.03
N SER A 141 -0.29 -11.38 -5.92
CA SER A 141 0.98 -10.78 -5.49
C SER A 141 2.17 -11.11 -6.41
N GLY A 142 2.07 -12.18 -7.19
CA GLY A 142 3.09 -12.58 -8.16
C GLY A 142 2.94 -11.93 -9.54
N TYR A 143 1.70 -11.62 -9.95
CA TYR A 143 1.44 -10.82 -11.14
C TYR A 143 0.06 -10.16 -11.12
N SER A 144 0.04 -8.87 -11.45
CA SER A 144 -1.15 -8.17 -11.89
C SER A 144 -0.75 -7.07 -12.88
N PRO A 145 -1.60 -6.72 -13.85
CA PRO A 145 -1.26 -5.69 -14.83
C PRO A 145 -1.09 -4.29 -14.22
N ALA A 146 -1.56 -4.07 -12.98
CA ALA A 146 -1.30 -2.83 -12.24
C ALA A 146 0.20 -2.57 -11.99
N MET A 147 1.04 -3.62 -12.00
CA MET A 147 2.50 -3.53 -11.82
C MET A 147 3.17 -2.57 -12.81
N LEU A 148 2.64 -2.47 -14.03
CA LEU A 148 3.14 -1.57 -15.09
C LEU A 148 3.16 -0.10 -14.65
N TYR A 149 2.25 0.28 -13.74
CA TYR A 149 1.97 1.68 -13.42
C TYR A 149 2.23 2.03 -11.95
N THR A 150 3.00 1.23 -11.22
CA THR A 150 3.23 1.42 -9.77
C THR A 150 3.86 2.78 -9.44
N THR A 151 4.83 3.25 -10.22
CA THR A 151 5.44 4.58 -10.05
C THR A 151 4.41 5.71 -10.27
N HIS A 152 3.60 5.59 -11.33
CA HIS A 152 2.55 6.55 -11.66
C HIS A 152 1.41 6.58 -10.63
N ALA A 153 1.05 5.43 -10.07
CA ALA A 153 0.05 5.32 -9.01
C ALA A 153 0.53 6.01 -7.72
N LEU A 154 1.81 5.82 -7.37
CA LEU A 154 2.44 6.54 -6.26
C LEU A 154 2.47 8.05 -6.52
N ASP A 155 2.89 8.50 -7.70
CA ASP A 155 2.92 9.93 -8.03
C ASP A 155 1.52 10.58 -7.93
N ALA A 156 0.47 9.89 -8.39
CA ALA A 156 -0.91 10.35 -8.22
C ALA A 156 -1.34 10.41 -6.74
N ALA A 157 -0.94 9.43 -5.92
CA ALA A 157 -1.21 9.44 -4.49
C ALA A 157 -0.47 10.59 -3.78
N VAL A 158 0.77 10.87 -4.16
CA VAL A 158 1.58 11.99 -3.66
C VAL A 158 0.93 13.33 -4.03
N GLN A 159 0.54 13.52 -5.29
CA GLN A 159 -0.18 14.72 -5.72
C GLN A 159 -1.51 14.90 -4.96
N THR A 160 -2.22 13.81 -4.69
CA THR A 160 -3.46 13.81 -3.90
C THR A 160 -3.18 14.25 -2.46
N ALA A 161 -2.13 13.71 -1.83
CA ALA A 161 -1.70 14.12 -0.49
C ALA A 161 -1.31 15.60 -0.45
N ASN A 162 -0.56 16.09 -1.43
CA ASN A 162 -0.19 17.51 -1.53
C ASN A 162 -1.41 18.43 -1.65
N ALA A 163 -2.44 18.01 -2.40
CA ALA A 163 -3.68 18.77 -2.51
C ALA A 163 -4.46 18.79 -1.19
N LEU A 164 -4.58 17.65 -0.51
CA LEU A 164 -5.23 17.57 0.80
C LEU A 164 -4.47 18.37 1.87
N HIS A 165 -3.13 18.38 1.82
CA HIS A 165 -2.29 19.15 2.72
C HIS A 165 -2.57 20.66 2.65
N LYS A 166 -2.93 21.18 1.46
CA LYS A 166 -3.28 22.61 1.31
C LYS A 166 -4.59 22.98 2.00
N GLU A 167 -5.51 22.04 2.13
CA GLU A 167 -6.82 22.24 2.78
C GLU A 167 -6.76 21.97 4.29
N ASN A 168 -6.10 20.89 4.69
CA ASN A 168 -5.89 20.50 6.08
C ASN A 168 -4.43 20.03 6.26
N PRO A 169 -3.51 20.92 6.69
CA PRO A 169 -2.09 20.61 6.74
C PRO A 169 -1.76 19.39 7.60
N PHE A 170 -1.04 18.46 6.98
CA PHE A 170 -0.39 17.32 7.65
C PHE A 170 0.87 17.77 8.40
N ASP A 171 1.05 17.28 9.62
CA ASP A 171 2.26 17.43 10.42
C ASP A 171 3.43 16.56 9.89
N PHE A 172 3.11 15.41 9.27
CA PHE A 172 4.04 14.51 8.59
C PHE A 172 3.31 13.52 7.66
N GLY A 173 4.07 12.78 6.86
CA GLY A 173 3.63 11.57 6.15
C GLY A 173 4.42 10.34 6.60
N ILE A 174 3.82 9.15 6.56
CA ILE A 174 4.52 7.91 6.89
C ILE A 174 4.21 6.80 5.87
N PHE A 175 5.24 6.04 5.52
CA PHE A 175 5.14 4.92 4.59
C PHE A 175 5.39 3.63 5.35
N LEU A 176 4.37 2.77 5.47
CA LEU A 176 4.29 1.65 6.41
C LEU A 176 4.98 0.37 5.91
N GLY A 177 5.95 0.49 5.00
CA GLY A 177 6.72 -0.63 4.45
C GLY A 177 6.25 -1.09 3.08
N ASP A 178 7.03 -2.00 2.50
CA ASP A 178 6.85 -2.54 1.15
C ASP A 178 6.82 -1.40 0.12
N ALA A 179 7.86 -0.57 0.20
CA ALA A 179 8.09 0.50 -0.77
C ALA A 179 8.41 -0.08 -2.15
N ILE A 180 9.17 -1.19 -2.17
CA ILE A 180 9.62 -1.88 -3.38
C ILE A 180 9.17 -3.34 -3.37
N ASN A 181 9.06 -3.98 -4.54
CA ASN A 181 8.45 -5.30 -4.67
C ASN A 181 9.45 -6.46 -4.54
N SER A 182 10.67 -6.31 -5.04
CA SER A 182 11.62 -7.42 -5.19
C SER A 182 13.00 -7.14 -4.60
N GLY A 183 13.12 -6.10 -3.77
CA GLY A 183 14.37 -5.73 -3.11
C GLY A 183 15.41 -5.12 -4.06
N GLN A 184 15.02 -4.61 -5.23
CA GLN A 184 15.98 -4.15 -6.25
C GLN A 184 16.41 -2.70 -6.07
N TYR A 185 17.64 -2.38 -6.50
CA TYR A 185 18.18 -1.02 -6.46
C TYR A 185 17.36 -0.03 -7.31
N ASN A 186 17.02 -0.37 -8.56
CA ASN A 186 16.22 0.47 -9.44
C ASN A 186 14.82 0.75 -8.87
N GLU A 187 14.15 -0.25 -8.30
CA GLU A 187 12.86 -0.07 -7.63
C GLU A 187 12.95 0.98 -6.51
N LEU A 188 14.01 0.92 -5.68
CA LEU A 188 14.20 1.87 -4.59
C LEU A 188 14.50 3.28 -5.11
N GLN A 189 15.31 3.39 -6.17
CA GLN A 189 15.59 4.69 -6.78
C GLN A 189 14.31 5.32 -7.35
N TRP A 190 13.48 4.55 -8.06
CA TRP A 190 12.22 5.07 -8.59
C TRP A 190 11.26 5.50 -7.48
N TYR A 191 11.18 4.72 -6.40
CA TYR A 191 10.40 5.09 -5.22
C TYR A 191 10.82 6.45 -4.64
N ILE A 192 12.12 6.61 -4.37
CA ILE A 192 12.66 7.86 -3.83
C ILE A 192 12.53 9.01 -4.83
N ASP A 193 12.78 8.77 -6.11
CA ASP A 193 12.68 9.79 -7.16
C ASP A 193 11.24 10.31 -7.32
N VAL A 194 10.21 9.47 -7.15
CA VAL A 194 8.81 9.94 -7.11
C VAL A 194 8.58 10.88 -5.93
N LEU A 195 9.03 10.50 -4.72
CA LEU A 195 8.85 11.29 -3.51
C LEU A 195 9.66 12.59 -3.50
N ASP A 196 10.85 12.57 -4.09
CA ASP A 196 11.72 13.75 -4.27
C ASP A 196 11.29 14.65 -5.44
N GLY A 197 10.29 14.24 -6.21
CA GLY A 197 9.84 14.96 -7.40
C GLY A 197 10.93 15.06 -8.45
N ARG A 198 11.68 13.99 -8.68
CA ARG A 198 12.73 13.89 -9.69
C ARG A 198 12.17 13.34 -11.00
N ILE A 199 13.07 13.18 -11.97
CA ILE A 199 12.75 12.50 -13.21
C ILE A 199 12.79 11.00 -12.94
N VAL A 200 11.67 10.32 -13.16
CA VAL A 200 11.52 8.87 -12.99
C VAL A 200 11.62 8.23 -14.37
N ASN A 201 12.49 7.23 -14.52
CA ASN A 201 12.58 6.41 -15.72
C ASN A 201 12.11 4.99 -15.39
N PRO A 202 10.80 4.68 -15.50
CA PRO A 202 10.26 3.40 -15.08
C PRO A 202 10.62 2.23 -16.02
N ASP A 203 11.62 2.38 -16.88
CA ASP A 203 12.07 1.44 -17.90
C ASP A 203 13.44 0.85 -17.53
N SER A 204 13.57 -0.48 -17.55
CA SER A 204 14.77 -1.21 -17.11
C SER A 204 15.37 -2.06 -18.24
N GLY A 205 16.68 -2.16 -18.30
CA GLY A 205 17.36 -2.84 -19.41
C GLY A 205 17.42 -2.01 -20.70
N ASP A 206 16.75 -2.47 -21.76
CA ASP A 206 16.73 -1.75 -23.04
C ASP A 206 15.70 -0.62 -22.99
N ARG A 207 15.93 0.44 -23.78
CA ARG A 207 14.97 1.54 -23.85
C ARG A 207 13.83 1.19 -24.79
N ASP A 208 12.69 0.89 -24.21
CA ASP A 208 11.48 0.51 -24.93
C ASP A 208 10.53 1.70 -25.10
N ASP A 209 9.80 1.72 -26.21
CA ASP A 209 8.82 2.76 -26.58
C ASP A 209 7.64 2.06 -27.29
N PRO A 210 6.85 1.25 -26.54
CA PRO A 210 5.79 0.43 -27.11
C PRO A 210 4.72 1.25 -27.81
N ILE A 211 4.51 2.51 -27.41
CA ILE A 211 3.65 3.47 -28.11
C ILE A 211 4.49 4.69 -28.50
N PRO A 212 4.95 4.80 -29.76
CA PRO A 212 5.89 5.86 -30.16
C PRO A 212 5.49 7.29 -29.76
N GLY A 213 6.28 7.90 -28.89
CA GLY A 213 6.16 9.30 -28.48
C GLY A 213 6.11 9.48 -26.96
N PRO A 214 6.26 10.71 -26.45
CA PRO A 214 6.37 10.92 -25.02
C PRO A 214 5.03 10.85 -24.30
N LEU A 215 5.09 10.41 -23.04
CA LEU A 215 4.04 10.47 -22.03
C LEU A 215 2.71 9.78 -22.43
N ASN A 216 2.80 8.62 -23.08
CA ASN A 216 1.65 7.90 -23.59
C ASN A 216 1.63 6.41 -23.15
N ASP A 217 2.73 5.90 -22.60
CA ASP A 217 2.85 4.53 -22.11
C ASP A 217 3.58 4.42 -20.76
N TYR A 218 3.80 3.18 -20.30
CA TYR A 218 4.35 2.90 -18.98
C TYR A 218 5.87 2.89 -18.90
N GLN A 219 6.56 2.94 -20.05
CA GLN A 219 8.03 3.01 -20.14
C GLN A 219 8.52 4.44 -20.18
N ASP A 220 7.66 5.38 -20.55
CA ASP A 220 8.00 6.79 -20.66
C ASP A 220 8.59 7.38 -19.38
N GLN A 221 9.75 8.01 -19.54
CA GLN A 221 10.32 8.87 -18.52
C GLN A 221 9.42 10.08 -18.26
N TYR A 222 9.24 10.43 -17.00
CA TYR A 222 8.40 11.57 -16.60
C TYR A 222 8.95 12.30 -15.37
N LYS A 223 8.57 13.56 -15.22
CA LYS A 223 8.79 14.38 -14.03
C LYS A 223 7.69 14.12 -13.00
N ALA A 224 8.05 13.51 -11.89
CA ALA A 224 7.17 13.35 -10.74
C ALA A 224 6.93 14.69 -10.03
N ALA A 225 5.80 14.78 -9.32
CA ALA A 225 5.43 15.98 -8.57
C ALA A 225 6.31 16.19 -7.34
N GLY A 226 6.68 15.11 -6.67
CA GLY A 226 7.32 15.15 -5.37
C GLY A 226 6.34 15.45 -4.25
N LEU A 227 6.63 14.93 -3.06
CA LEU A 227 5.88 15.29 -1.87
C LEU A 227 6.17 16.76 -1.51
N ASP A 228 5.15 17.49 -1.09
CA ASP A 228 5.29 18.89 -0.68
C ASP A 228 6.40 19.03 0.36
N GLU A 229 7.35 19.95 0.12
CA GLU A 229 8.59 20.06 0.90
C GLU A 229 8.37 20.41 2.38
N SER A 230 7.20 20.93 2.73
CA SER A 230 6.80 21.20 4.11
C SER A 230 6.37 19.93 4.87
N ILE A 231 6.03 18.87 4.15
CA ILE A 231 5.68 17.57 4.73
C ILE A 231 6.96 16.77 4.95
N ARG A 232 7.34 16.63 6.21
CA ARG A 232 8.35 15.64 6.62
C ARG A 232 7.78 14.24 6.44
N TRP A 233 8.52 13.33 5.83
CA TRP A 233 8.07 11.95 5.70
C TRP A 233 9.04 10.91 6.26
N TYR A 234 8.46 9.79 6.70
CA TYR A 234 9.13 8.74 7.45
C TYR A 234 8.87 7.36 6.83
N GLN A 235 9.83 6.46 6.93
CA GLN A 235 9.76 5.12 6.34
C GLN A 235 9.80 4.02 7.39
N VAL A 236 8.90 3.04 7.27
CA VAL A 236 8.93 1.75 7.97
C VAL A 236 9.51 0.70 7.03
N LEU A 237 10.26 -0.27 7.55
CA LEU A 237 10.74 -1.42 6.77
C LEU A 237 9.60 -2.46 6.61
N GLY A 238 9.29 -2.86 5.38
CA GLY A 238 8.41 -4.00 5.08
C GLY A 238 9.18 -5.23 4.61
N ASN A 239 8.54 -6.39 4.51
CA ASN A 239 9.24 -7.64 4.19
C ASN A 239 9.73 -7.68 2.73
N HIS A 240 9.06 -7.03 1.77
CA HIS A 240 9.52 -6.95 0.38
C HIS A 240 10.75 -6.04 0.20
N ASP A 241 11.01 -5.16 1.18
CA ASP A 241 12.14 -4.24 1.14
C ASP A 241 13.49 -4.94 1.38
N HIS A 242 13.49 -6.14 1.97
CA HIS A 242 14.72 -6.90 2.29
C HIS A 242 14.61 -8.42 2.06
N PHE A 243 13.47 -8.94 1.60
CA PHE A 243 13.34 -10.28 1.06
C PHE A 243 12.91 -10.25 -0.41
N TRP A 244 13.47 -11.16 -1.21
CA TRP A 244 13.03 -11.35 -2.59
C TRP A 244 11.56 -11.80 -2.61
N MET A 245 10.74 -11.03 -3.32
CA MET A 245 9.27 -11.16 -3.36
C MET A 245 8.63 -11.21 -1.97
N GLY A 246 9.26 -10.60 -0.96
CA GLY A 246 8.76 -10.59 0.42
C GLY A 246 8.81 -11.93 1.15
N LEU A 247 9.38 -12.98 0.55
CA LEU A 247 9.27 -14.35 1.08
C LEU A 247 10.61 -14.97 1.47
N PHE A 248 11.69 -14.69 0.74
CA PHE A 248 12.97 -15.39 0.93
C PHE A 248 14.17 -14.46 0.79
N PRO A 249 15.24 -14.66 1.58
CA PRO A 249 16.55 -14.13 1.21
C PRO A 249 16.94 -14.64 -0.19
N PRO A 250 17.44 -13.78 -1.08
CA PRO A 250 17.84 -14.22 -2.42
C PRO A 250 19.06 -15.16 -2.34
N ASP A 251 19.07 -16.19 -3.17
CA ASP A 251 20.22 -17.07 -3.37
C ASP A 251 21.04 -16.68 -4.61
N ASP A 252 22.14 -17.39 -4.88
CA ASP A 252 23.00 -17.13 -6.04
C ASP A 252 22.22 -17.18 -7.37
N GLN A 253 21.22 -18.06 -7.49
CA GLN A 253 20.43 -18.14 -8.72
C GLN A 253 19.57 -16.89 -8.89
N THR A 254 18.86 -16.50 -7.83
CA THR A 254 17.98 -15.33 -7.81
C THR A 254 18.77 -14.06 -8.11
N ASN A 255 19.93 -13.88 -7.46
CA ASN A 255 20.83 -12.75 -7.70
C ASN A 255 21.39 -12.71 -9.13
N ASN A 256 21.78 -13.87 -9.69
CA ASN A 256 22.24 -13.95 -11.07
C ASN A 256 21.13 -13.69 -12.09
N ALA A 257 19.90 -14.14 -11.79
CA ALA A 257 18.74 -13.88 -12.64
C ALA A 257 18.44 -12.38 -12.67
N LEU A 258 18.29 -11.74 -11.49
CA LEU A 258 17.96 -10.32 -11.35
C LEU A 258 18.74 -9.42 -12.30
N THR A 259 20.07 -9.56 -12.35
CA THR A 259 20.94 -8.71 -13.17
C THR A 259 21.27 -9.26 -14.57
N GLY A 260 20.85 -10.50 -14.84
CA GLY A 260 21.17 -11.24 -16.05
C GLY A 260 20.09 -11.13 -17.13
N THR A 261 20.18 -12.01 -18.13
CA THR A 261 19.24 -12.07 -19.25
C THR A 261 18.25 -13.23 -19.17
N ALA A 262 18.49 -14.20 -18.28
CA ALA A 262 17.75 -15.45 -18.23
C ALA A 262 16.57 -15.33 -17.27
N VAL A 263 15.37 -15.67 -17.75
CA VAL A 263 14.16 -15.82 -16.92
C VAL A 263 14.40 -16.85 -15.83
N LEU A 264 14.03 -16.50 -14.60
CA LEU A 264 14.22 -17.32 -13.42
C LEU A 264 13.43 -18.64 -13.55
N GLU A 265 14.12 -19.75 -13.27
CA GLU A 265 13.52 -21.08 -13.24
C GLU A 265 13.26 -21.51 -11.78
N LEU A 266 12.00 -21.77 -11.46
CA LEU A 266 11.56 -22.25 -10.15
C LEU A 266 10.55 -23.39 -10.29
N GLY A 267 10.38 -24.19 -9.24
CA GLY A 267 9.25 -25.13 -9.14
C GLY A 267 8.08 -24.48 -8.40
N ASN A 268 7.33 -25.21 -7.57
CA ASN A 268 6.31 -24.62 -6.70
C ASN A 268 6.91 -24.34 -5.32
N ILE A 269 7.32 -23.09 -5.07
CA ILE A 269 8.00 -22.72 -3.81
C ILE A 269 7.09 -22.82 -2.57
N PHE A 270 5.77 -22.89 -2.73
CA PHE A 270 4.84 -23.01 -1.61
C PHE A 270 4.75 -24.45 -1.09
N THR A 271 4.85 -25.43 -1.99
CA THR A 271 4.66 -26.85 -1.66
C THR A 271 5.94 -27.68 -1.68
N ASP A 272 6.95 -27.28 -2.46
CA ASP A 272 8.20 -28.05 -2.59
C ASP A 272 9.18 -27.68 -1.46
N PRO A 273 9.66 -28.65 -0.66
CA PRO A 273 10.65 -28.40 0.39
C PRO A 273 11.99 -27.85 -0.14
N LEU A 274 12.29 -27.97 -1.44
CA LEU A 274 13.48 -27.37 -2.06
C LEU A 274 13.37 -25.85 -2.22
N ARG A 275 12.16 -25.25 -2.12
CA ARG A 275 11.92 -23.80 -2.18
C ARG A 275 12.61 -23.15 -3.38
N LEU A 276 13.45 -22.14 -3.21
CA LEU A 276 14.20 -21.48 -4.29
C LEU A 276 15.07 -22.43 -5.13
N LYS A 277 15.42 -23.62 -4.61
CA LYS A 277 16.15 -24.66 -5.34
C LYS A 277 15.25 -25.59 -6.15
N SER A 278 13.93 -25.46 -6.01
CA SER A 278 12.96 -26.19 -6.81
C SER A 278 12.99 -25.72 -8.27
N ARG A 279 12.64 -26.59 -9.21
CA ARG A 279 12.75 -26.38 -10.66
C ARG A 279 11.54 -26.94 -11.38
N GLY A 280 11.29 -26.49 -12.61
CA GLY A 280 10.23 -27.08 -13.47
C GLY A 280 9.42 -26.06 -14.27
N PHE A 281 9.45 -24.79 -13.90
CA PHE A 281 8.75 -23.71 -14.60
C PHE A 281 9.68 -22.53 -14.80
N TYR A 282 9.62 -21.90 -15.96
CA TYR A 282 10.13 -20.55 -16.12
C TYR A 282 9.07 -19.58 -15.60
N MET A 283 9.50 -18.67 -14.73
CA MET A 283 8.60 -17.74 -14.05
C MET A 283 8.03 -16.66 -14.97
N GLY A 284 8.61 -16.47 -16.15
CA GLY A 284 8.23 -15.43 -17.09
C GLY A 284 8.75 -14.04 -16.72
N ALA A 285 8.56 -13.13 -17.67
CA ALA A 285 8.80 -11.70 -17.54
C ALA A 285 7.74 -10.94 -18.33
N ILE A 286 7.63 -9.63 -18.09
CA ILE A 286 6.78 -8.74 -18.88
C ILE A 286 7.58 -8.21 -20.08
N ASP A 287 6.98 -8.22 -21.27
CA ASP A 287 7.59 -7.66 -22.48
C ASP A 287 7.34 -6.14 -22.57
N GLY A 288 8.34 -5.36 -22.17
CA GLY A 288 8.37 -3.89 -22.22
C GLY A 288 8.08 -3.28 -23.59
N ARG A 289 8.25 -4.04 -24.67
CA ARG A 289 8.05 -3.58 -26.06
C ARG A 289 6.60 -3.61 -26.52
N THR A 290 5.69 -4.08 -25.68
CA THR A 290 4.27 -4.23 -26.04
C THR A 290 3.39 -3.22 -25.30
N PRO A 291 2.32 -2.68 -25.93
CA PRO A 291 1.47 -1.67 -25.29
C PRO A 291 0.78 -2.12 -23.98
N TYR A 292 0.69 -3.43 -23.76
CA TYR A 292 -0.04 -4.03 -22.64
C TYR A 292 0.85 -4.82 -21.67
N GLY A 293 2.18 -4.85 -21.90
CA GLY A 293 3.08 -5.67 -21.09
C GLY A 293 2.76 -7.15 -21.19
N ASP A 294 2.80 -7.71 -22.40
CA ASP A 294 2.52 -9.12 -22.66
C ASP A 294 3.46 -10.02 -21.84
N VAL A 295 2.92 -11.08 -21.24
CA VAL A 295 3.71 -12.07 -20.50
C VAL A 295 4.50 -12.94 -21.49
N ILE A 296 5.82 -13.04 -21.28
CA ILE A 296 6.71 -13.87 -22.10
C ILE A 296 7.49 -14.86 -21.24
N GLY A 297 7.79 -16.03 -21.83
CA GLY A 297 8.68 -17.02 -21.21
C GLY A 297 8.15 -17.64 -19.92
N ALA A 298 6.84 -17.61 -19.70
CA ALA A 298 6.21 -18.19 -18.53
C ALA A 298 5.61 -19.55 -18.89
N GLY A 299 5.93 -20.61 -18.13
CA GLY A 299 5.42 -21.95 -18.44
C GLY A 299 6.30 -23.09 -17.94
N PRO A 300 5.81 -24.34 -18.04
CA PRO A 300 6.63 -25.53 -17.85
C PRO A 300 7.89 -25.49 -18.71
N VAL A 301 9.05 -25.87 -18.16
CA VAL A 301 10.31 -25.88 -18.93
C VAL A 301 10.25 -26.77 -20.17
N THR A 302 9.35 -27.75 -20.22
CA THR A 302 9.11 -28.63 -21.38
C THR A 302 8.53 -27.90 -22.59
N ASP A 303 7.90 -26.75 -22.37
CA ASP A 303 7.29 -25.94 -23.44
C ASP A 303 8.34 -25.06 -24.13
N PHE A 304 9.55 -24.99 -23.56
CA PHE A 304 10.69 -24.20 -24.03
C PHE A 304 11.91 -25.10 -24.31
N PRO A 305 11.87 -25.97 -25.36
CA PRO A 305 12.96 -26.91 -25.65
C PRO A 305 14.29 -26.22 -25.99
N ASP A 306 14.23 -24.96 -26.44
CA ASP A 306 15.39 -24.12 -26.77
C ASP A 306 15.71 -23.07 -25.68
N GLY A 307 15.01 -23.12 -24.54
CA GLY A 307 15.04 -22.11 -23.48
C GLY A 307 13.95 -21.02 -23.64
N PRO A 308 13.64 -20.27 -22.57
CA PRO A 308 12.66 -19.19 -22.63
C PRO A 308 13.25 -17.99 -23.38
N PRO A 309 12.41 -17.03 -23.82
CA PRO A 309 12.89 -15.71 -24.21
C PRO A 309 13.81 -15.10 -23.15
N THR A 310 14.80 -14.33 -23.60
CA THR A 310 15.69 -13.57 -22.72
C THR A 310 15.22 -12.15 -22.58
N VAL A 311 15.49 -11.54 -21.44
CA VAL A 311 15.35 -10.09 -21.22
C VAL A 311 16.71 -9.40 -21.33
N PRO A 312 16.77 -8.08 -21.58
CA PRO A 312 18.02 -7.32 -21.49
C PRO A 312 18.60 -7.37 -20.07
N ALA A 313 19.92 -7.51 -19.95
CA ALA A 313 20.59 -7.48 -18.65
C ALA A 313 20.66 -6.04 -18.13
N ASP A 314 20.42 -5.85 -16.83
CA ASP A 314 20.52 -4.56 -16.16
C ASP A 314 21.18 -4.72 -14.79
N GLN A 315 22.27 -4.01 -14.55
CA GLN A 315 22.96 -4.07 -13.26
C GLN A 315 22.22 -3.29 -12.16
N ASN A 316 21.33 -2.37 -12.52
CA ASN A 316 20.50 -1.65 -11.55
C ASN A 316 19.41 -2.54 -10.93
N ARG A 317 19.22 -3.76 -11.42
CA ARG A 317 18.36 -4.79 -10.81
C ARG A 317 19.02 -5.52 -9.64
N SER A 318 20.23 -5.12 -9.25
CA SER A 318 20.94 -5.76 -8.13
C SER A 318 20.09 -5.72 -6.85
N PHE A 319 20.00 -6.85 -6.17
CA PHE A 319 19.33 -6.94 -4.88
C PHE A 319 20.06 -6.10 -3.83
N LEU A 320 19.30 -5.38 -3.01
CA LEU A 320 19.80 -4.60 -1.90
C LEU A 320 19.79 -5.43 -0.63
N SER A 321 20.92 -5.47 0.08
CA SER A 321 20.88 -5.83 1.49
C SER A 321 20.09 -4.80 2.29
N ARG A 322 19.58 -5.20 3.46
CA ARG A 322 18.87 -4.29 4.38
C ARG A 322 19.62 -2.98 4.66
N THR A 323 20.94 -3.06 4.84
CA THR A 323 21.79 -1.89 5.09
C THR A 323 21.92 -0.98 3.86
N GLU A 324 21.96 -1.54 2.65
CA GLU A 324 21.95 -0.78 1.40
C GLU A 324 20.60 -0.10 1.16
N TRP A 325 19.50 -0.80 1.45
CA TRP A 325 18.15 -0.24 1.39
C TRP A 325 17.98 0.95 2.33
N ILE A 326 18.35 0.81 3.61
CA ILE A 326 18.38 1.92 4.58
C ILE A 326 19.27 3.06 4.05
N GLY A 327 20.41 2.71 3.46
CA GLY A 327 21.36 3.66 2.92
C GLY A 327 20.79 4.53 1.79
N GLY A 328 19.85 4.01 1.00
CA GLY A 328 19.20 4.76 -0.08
C GLY A 328 18.47 6.02 0.41
N PHE A 329 17.84 5.96 1.59
CA PHE A 329 17.12 7.09 2.18
C PHE A 329 18.04 8.22 2.64
N LEU A 330 19.32 7.95 2.93
CA LEU A 330 20.28 8.97 3.32
C LEU A 330 20.70 9.88 2.15
N ASP A 331 20.52 9.40 0.93
CA ASP A 331 20.85 10.09 -0.33
C ASP A 331 19.64 10.84 -0.94
N SER A 332 18.47 10.72 -0.30
CA SER A 332 17.27 11.50 -0.61
C SER A 332 17.49 13.01 -0.46
N SER A 333 16.80 13.80 -1.29
CA SER A 333 16.84 15.27 -1.25
C SER A 333 15.71 15.91 -0.46
N SER A 334 14.67 15.15 -0.11
CA SER A 334 13.57 15.61 0.73
C SER A 334 13.90 15.51 2.23
N ASN A 335 12.98 15.98 3.08
CA ASN A 335 13.21 16.09 4.52
C ASN A 335 12.30 15.13 5.32
N PRO A 336 12.74 14.71 6.52
CA PRO A 336 14.09 14.88 7.07
C PRO A 336 15.08 13.97 6.35
N GLN A 337 16.37 14.35 6.33
CA GLN A 337 17.41 13.49 5.79
C GLN A 337 17.34 12.09 6.43
N GLY A 338 17.34 11.04 5.60
CA GLY A 338 17.25 9.65 6.05
C GLY A 338 15.84 9.16 6.39
N HIS A 339 14.85 10.05 6.43
CA HIS A 339 13.43 9.69 6.63
C HIS A 339 13.19 8.81 7.87
N GLY A 340 13.94 9.10 8.94
CA GLY A 340 13.95 8.35 10.19
C GLY A 340 15.24 7.56 10.44
N PHE A 341 15.91 7.13 9.38
CA PHE A 341 17.17 6.38 9.48
C PHE A 341 18.39 7.28 9.61
N SER A 342 19.40 6.76 10.29
CA SER A 342 20.69 7.40 10.52
C SER A 342 21.84 6.66 9.83
N GLN A 343 23.01 7.29 9.81
CA GLN A 343 24.25 6.64 9.34
C GLN A 343 24.62 5.40 10.17
N SER A 344 24.21 5.35 11.45
CA SER A 344 24.39 4.17 12.30
C SER A 344 23.52 3.01 11.81
N ASP A 345 22.27 3.30 11.47
CA ASP A 345 21.29 2.30 11.04
C ASP A 345 21.68 1.69 9.69
N ARG A 346 22.24 2.49 8.77
CA ARG A 346 22.89 1.99 7.54
C ARG A 346 24.02 0.99 7.83
N THR A 347 24.66 1.06 8.99
CA THR A 347 25.77 0.16 9.34
C THR A 347 25.26 -1.09 10.06
N THR A 348 24.25 -0.95 10.93
CA THR A 348 23.75 -2.04 11.78
C THR A 348 22.59 -2.82 11.16
N GLY A 349 21.83 -2.22 10.24
CA GLY A 349 20.56 -2.74 9.76
C GLY A 349 19.41 -2.56 10.75
N PHE A 350 19.59 -1.77 11.80
CA PHE A 350 18.57 -1.54 12.83
C PHE A 350 17.56 -0.49 12.35
N ALA A 351 16.43 -0.95 11.83
CA ALA A 351 15.40 -0.10 11.21
C ALA A 351 14.33 0.41 12.18
N CYS A 352 14.60 0.43 13.48
CA CYS A 352 13.71 1.01 14.49
C CYS A 352 14.19 2.40 14.92
N TYR A 353 13.26 3.35 15.03
CA TYR A 353 13.52 4.72 15.50
C TYR A 353 12.25 5.35 16.06
N SER A 354 12.36 6.50 16.71
CA SER A 354 11.20 7.27 17.14
C SER A 354 11.38 8.75 16.84
N PHE A 355 10.26 9.47 16.75
CA PHE A 355 10.27 10.91 16.56
C PHE A 355 9.05 11.56 17.22
N GLU A 356 9.17 12.87 17.46
CA GLU A 356 8.07 13.70 17.94
C GLU A 356 7.65 14.61 16.77
N PRO A 357 6.45 14.41 16.19
CA PRO A 357 6.02 15.16 15.02
C PRO A 357 5.90 16.66 15.35
N ARG A 358 5.55 17.00 16.59
CA ARG A 358 5.41 18.37 17.06
C ARG A 358 6.06 18.52 18.43
N SER A 359 6.68 19.67 18.67
CA SER A 359 7.34 19.96 19.95
C SER A 359 6.41 20.53 21.02
N ASP A 360 5.24 21.00 20.62
CA ASP A 360 4.24 21.64 21.48
C ASP A 360 3.18 20.65 22.00
N ILE A 361 3.06 19.49 21.35
CA ILE A 361 2.08 18.43 21.69
C ILE A 361 2.87 17.18 22.08
N PRO A 362 2.62 16.58 23.26
CA PRO A 362 3.40 15.46 23.76
C PRO A 362 2.96 14.16 23.07
N ILE A 363 3.22 14.02 21.78
CA ILE A 363 3.00 12.79 21.01
C ILE A 363 4.34 12.26 20.51
N LYS A 364 4.53 10.95 20.65
CA LYS A 364 5.69 10.20 20.15
C LYS A 364 5.21 9.15 19.15
N VAL A 365 5.85 9.12 17.99
CA VAL A 365 5.69 8.03 17.01
C VAL A 365 6.88 7.10 17.15
N ILE A 366 6.60 5.81 17.38
CA ILE A 366 7.58 4.74 17.49
C ILE A 366 7.50 3.94 16.19
N VAL A 367 8.55 3.99 15.38
CA VAL A 367 8.66 3.22 14.15
C VAL A 367 9.42 1.94 14.46
N LEU A 368 8.74 0.81 14.27
CA LEU A 368 9.20 -0.51 14.65
C LEU A 368 9.37 -1.38 13.41
N ASP A 369 10.59 -1.84 13.18
CA ASP A 369 10.84 -2.99 12.32
C ASP A 369 10.32 -4.25 13.02
N ASN A 370 9.16 -4.75 12.58
CA ASN A 370 8.59 -6.00 13.03
C ASN A 370 8.60 -7.08 11.94
N THR A 371 9.51 -7.00 10.98
CA THR A 371 9.72 -8.07 10.00
C THR A 371 10.69 -9.12 10.55
N GLN A 372 10.59 -10.34 10.03
CA GLN A 372 11.56 -11.39 10.33
C GLN A 372 12.98 -10.96 9.96
N ARG A 373 13.99 -11.31 10.77
CA ARG A 373 15.39 -10.99 10.38
C ARG A 373 15.83 -11.85 9.21
N ASP A 374 16.78 -11.33 8.44
CA ASP A 374 17.38 -12.02 7.31
C ASP A 374 18.06 -13.35 7.72
N ASP A 375 18.51 -13.43 8.98
CA ASP A 375 19.19 -14.57 9.59
C ASP A 375 18.32 -15.39 10.56
N ASP A 376 17.03 -15.07 10.71
CA ASP A 376 16.12 -15.84 11.54
C ASP A 376 15.86 -17.23 10.90
N PRO A 377 15.62 -18.27 11.72
CA PRO A 377 15.18 -19.56 11.21
C PRO A 377 13.89 -19.43 10.40
N SER A 378 13.89 -19.90 9.15
CA SER A 378 12.69 -19.88 8.32
C SER A 378 11.67 -20.94 8.77
N GLU A 379 10.40 -20.57 8.91
CA GLU A 379 9.27 -21.51 9.06
C GLU A 379 8.73 -21.95 7.68
N GLY A 380 9.61 -22.01 6.67
CA GLY A 380 9.26 -22.32 5.29
C GLY A 380 8.99 -21.11 4.40
N THR A 381 8.85 -19.92 4.98
CA THR A 381 8.89 -18.58 4.36
C THR A 381 9.39 -17.57 5.43
N SER A 382 9.65 -16.33 5.05
CA SER A 382 10.12 -15.23 5.92
C SER A 382 9.19 -14.01 5.96
N GLY A 383 7.98 -14.10 5.40
CA GLY A 383 6.98 -13.01 5.39
C GLY A 383 6.21 -12.82 6.71
N PHE A 384 6.73 -13.33 7.84
CA PHE A 384 6.02 -13.31 9.13
C PHE A 384 6.35 -12.07 9.97
N GLY A 385 5.40 -11.68 10.82
CA GLY A 385 5.62 -10.70 11.88
C GLY A 385 6.60 -11.27 12.91
N SER A 386 7.66 -10.54 13.24
CA SER A 386 8.66 -10.99 14.20
C SER A 386 9.42 -9.81 14.79
N ILE A 387 9.81 -9.95 16.06
CA ILE A 387 10.67 -9.01 16.76
C ILE A 387 11.74 -9.83 17.48
N ASP A 388 13.01 -9.52 17.26
CA ASP A 388 14.11 -10.12 18.01
C ASP A 388 14.26 -9.48 19.40
N GLN A 389 15.14 -10.03 20.24
CA GLN A 389 15.31 -9.53 21.60
C GLN A 389 15.79 -8.07 21.64
N GLU A 390 16.67 -7.66 20.72
CA GLU A 390 17.22 -6.30 20.68
C GLU A 390 16.12 -5.29 20.36
N ARG A 391 15.31 -5.56 19.33
CA ARG A 391 14.18 -4.73 18.93
C ARG A 391 13.08 -4.72 19.98
N TYR A 392 12.82 -5.84 20.66
CA TYR A 392 11.84 -5.90 21.75
C TYR A 392 12.29 -5.08 22.97
N ASP A 393 13.55 -5.24 23.39
CA ASP A 393 14.10 -4.46 24.51
C ASP A 393 14.11 -2.97 24.20
N TRP A 394 14.42 -2.59 22.95
CA TRP A 394 14.33 -1.22 22.47
C TRP A 394 12.90 -0.68 22.50
N LEU A 395 11.92 -1.44 21.98
CA LEU A 395 10.50 -1.05 21.98
C LEU A 395 10.01 -0.81 23.42
N VAL A 396 10.35 -1.71 24.34
CA VAL A 396 9.98 -1.57 25.76
C VAL A 396 10.60 -0.30 26.36
N GLN A 397 11.86 0.02 26.06
CA GLN A 397 12.50 1.25 26.52
C GLN A 397 11.80 2.50 25.95
N GLU A 398 11.42 2.49 24.68
CA GLU A 398 10.74 3.62 24.04
C GLU A 398 9.35 3.88 24.64
N LEU A 399 8.63 2.81 24.98
CA LEU A 399 7.34 2.86 25.66
C LEU A 399 7.47 3.35 27.12
N GLU A 400 8.48 2.85 27.84
CA GLU A 400 8.77 3.29 29.21
C GLU A 400 9.16 4.78 29.26
N SER A 401 10.03 5.23 28.35
CA SER A 401 10.38 6.66 28.20
C SER A 401 9.16 7.50 27.85
N GLY A 402 8.37 7.09 26.85
CA GLY A 402 7.17 7.84 26.45
C GLY A 402 6.16 7.98 27.59
N GLN A 403 5.91 6.90 28.34
CA GLN A 403 5.02 6.92 29.50
C GLN A 403 5.57 7.82 30.62
N ALA A 404 6.87 7.72 30.94
CA ALA A 404 7.50 8.50 32.00
C ALA A 404 7.55 10.00 31.68
N GLU A 405 7.68 10.35 30.40
CA GLU A 405 7.70 11.73 29.90
C GLU A 405 6.30 12.29 29.66
N GLY A 406 5.24 11.50 29.87
CA GLY A 406 3.86 11.94 29.69
C GLY A 406 3.53 12.19 28.22
N LYS A 407 3.98 11.31 27.32
CA LYS A 407 3.70 11.36 25.89
C LYS A 407 2.64 10.34 25.51
N LEU A 408 1.67 10.75 24.69
CA LEU A 408 0.81 9.84 23.96
C LEU A 408 1.64 9.14 22.86
N MET A 409 1.36 7.88 22.58
CA MET A 409 2.20 7.05 21.72
C MET A 409 1.41 6.42 20.58
N ILE A 410 2.04 6.40 19.41
CA ILE A 410 1.58 5.69 18.20
C ILE A 410 2.72 4.77 17.78
N ILE A 411 2.43 3.49 17.54
CA ILE A 411 3.39 2.57 16.94
C ILE A 411 3.06 2.45 15.45
N ALA A 412 4.06 2.65 14.60
CA ALA A 412 4.00 2.37 13.17
C ALA A 412 4.90 1.18 12.86
N ALA A 413 4.32 0.13 12.29
CA ALA A 413 5.00 -1.11 11.96
C ALA A 413 4.39 -1.70 10.69
N HIS A 414 5.12 -2.51 9.95
CA HIS A 414 4.60 -3.03 8.69
C HIS A 414 3.50 -4.08 8.92
N ILE A 415 3.75 -5.05 9.80
CA ILE A 415 2.88 -6.21 9.99
C ILE A 415 1.89 -5.96 11.14
N PRO A 416 0.57 -6.20 10.99
CA PRO A 416 -0.37 -6.13 12.11
C PRO A 416 -0.09 -7.22 13.15
N ILE A 417 -0.43 -6.98 14.42
CA ILE A 417 -0.25 -7.99 15.48
C ILE A 417 -1.41 -9.00 15.44
N VAL A 418 -2.64 -8.50 15.39
CA VAL A 418 -3.85 -9.32 15.37
C VAL A 418 -4.41 -9.37 13.97
N ILE A 419 -4.77 -10.56 13.53
CA ILE A 419 -5.38 -10.80 12.23
C ILE A 419 -6.69 -11.55 12.49
N GLU A 420 -7.80 -11.09 11.90
CA GLU A 420 -9.08 -11.78 12.06
C GLU A 420 -9.02 -13.22 11.51
N LYS A 421 -9.58 -14.15 12.29
CA LYS A 421 -9.22 -15.58 12.34
C LYS A 421 -9.53 -16.44 11.12
N ASP A 422 -10.15 -15.95 10.06
CA ASP A 422 -10.54 -16.81 8.94
C ASP A 422 -9.53 -16.74 7.80
N GLN A 423 -8.51 -17.62 7.83
CA GLN A 423 -7.40 -17.53 6.88
C GLN A 423 -7.00 -18.91 6.34
N THR A 424 -7.58 -19.25 5.19
CA THR A 424 -7.12 -20.32 4.29
C THR A 424 -6.34 -19.68 3.12
N GLY A 425 -5.33 -20.38 2.59
CA GLY A 425 -4.53 -19.86 1.47
C GLY A 425 -3.32 -19.03 1.89
N LEU A 426 -2.89 -18.07 1.06
CA LEU A 426 -1.66 -17.28 1.25
C LEU A 426 -1.70 -16.38 2.50
N SER A 427 -2.88 -16.08 3.02
CA SER A 427 -3.03 -15.32 4.27
C SER A 427 -2.46 -16.08 5.48
N SER A 428 -2.37 -17.42 5.43
CA SER A 428 -1.63 -18.21 6.43
C SER A 428 -0.12 -17.91 6.48
N LEU A 429 0.42 -17.22 5.46
CA LEU A 429 1.80 -16.74 5.41
C LEU A 429 2.00 -15.39 6.12
N MET A 430 0.94 -14.78 6.67
CA MET A 430 0.94 -13.45 7.28
C MET A 430 0.89 -13.49 8.83
N LYS A 431 1.22 -14.64 9.45
CA LYS A 431 1.14 -14.83 10.91
C LYS A 431 2.34 -14.21 11.65
N TRP A 432 2.23 -14.15 12.98
CA TRP A 432 3.38 -13.92 13.87
C TRP A 432 4.27 -15.16 13.95
N SER A 433 5.59 -14.97 13.90
CA SER A 433 6.58 -16.04 13.90
C SER A 433 6.66 -16.75 15.25
N GLU A 434 6.86 -18.08 15.21
CA GLU A 434 7.13 -18.89 16.42
C GLU A 434 8.54 -18.65 16.98
N TYR A 435 9.44 -18.05 16.18
CA TYR A 435 10.81 -17.73 16.56
C TYR A 435 11.00 -16.30 17.04
N ALA A 436 9.94 -15.47 17.01
CA ALA A 436 9.98 -14.14 17.58
C ALA A 436 10.38 -14.22 19.07
N ALA A 437 11.14 -13.24 19.55
CA ALA A 437 11.56 -13.19 20.95
C ALA A 437 10.38 -13.01 21.92
N VAL A 438 9.25 -12.51 21.41
CA VAL A 438 7.99 -12.35 22.12
C VAL A 438 6.85 -12.84 21.24
N SER A 439 5.91 -13.59 21.82
CA SER A 439 4.69 -13.98 21.12
C SER A 439 3.79 -12.77 20.86
N ASP A 440 2.90 -12.85 19.87
CA ASP A 440 1.85 -11.85 19.62
C ASP A 440 1.02 -11.58 20.88
N VAL A 441 0.63 -12.63 21.61
CA VAL A 441 -0.13 -12.54 22.86
C VAL A 441 0.65 -11.82 23.96
N ASP A 442 1.91 -12.19 24.18
CA ASP A 442 2.75 -11.57 25.21
C ASP A 442 3.11 -10.12 24.84
N LEU A 443 3.27 -9.83 23.55
CA LEU A 443 3.50 -8.48 23.05
C LEU A 443 2.27 -7.61 23.33
N ILE A 444 1.06 -8.06 22.98
CA ILE A 444 -0.19 -7.35 23.31
C ILE A 444 -0.28 -7.12 24.82
N ALA A 445 -0.05 -8.16 25.63
CA ALA A 445 -0.10 -8.05 27.08
C ALA A 445 0.90 -7.00 27.62
N LYS A 446 2.10 -6.91 27.03
CA LYS A 446 3.09 -5.87 27.37
C LYS A 446 2.62 -4.48 26.92
N LEU A 447 2.11 -4.33 25.71
CA LEU A 447 1.59 -3.06 25.19
C LEU A 447 0.43 -2.53 26.04
N GLN A 448 -0.45 -3.42 26.52
CA GLN A 448 -1.55 -3.12 27.45
C GLN A 448 -1.09 -2.74 28.87
N THR A 449 0.22 -2.57 29.12
CA THR A 449 0.72 -1.96 30.36
C THR A 449 0.97 -0.46 30.23
N TYR A 450 0.84 0.11 29.03
CA TYR A 450 1.13 1.51 28.72
C TYR A 450 -0.15 2.27 28.38
N PRO A 451 -0.79 2.94 29.35
CA PRO A 451 -2.08 3.64 29.14
C PRO A 451 -2.00 4.85 28.19
N ASN A 452 -0.81 5.24 27.77
CA ASN A 452 -0.61 6.32 26.81
C ASN A 452 -0.52 5.81 25.35
N LEU A 453 -0.51 4.49 25.11
CA LEU A 453 -0.51 3.93 23.76
C LEU A 453 -1.91 4.05 23.15
N MET A 454 -2.01 4.76 22.02
CA MET A 454 -3.30 5.02 21.37
C MET A 454 -3.55 4.07 20.20
N ALA A 455 -2.53 3.84 19.38
CA ALA A 455 -2.70 3.12 18.12
C ALA A 455 -1.45 2.35 17.67
N TRP A 456 -1.70 1.24 16.99
CA TRP A 456 -0.77 0.52 16.12
C TRP A 456 -1.24 0.69 14.67
N ILE A 457 -0.45 1.33 13.82
CA ILE A 457 -0.76 1.52 12.39
C ILE A 457 0.11 0.60 11.54
N SER A 458 -0.50 -0.08 10.56
CA SER A 458 0.18 -1.10 9.74
C SER A 458 -0.36 -1.26 8.33
N GLY A 459 0.33 -2.06 7.53
CA GLY A 459 -0.07 -2.49 6.18
C GLY A 459 -0.03 -4.01 6.05
N HIS A 460 0.77 -4.52 5.11
CA HIS A 460 1.12 -5.93 4.87
C HIS A 460 -0.01 -6.81 4.33
N ARG A 461 -1.22 -6.67 4.87
CA ARG A 461 -2.40 -7.45 4.46
C ARG A 461 -3.16 -6.84 3.27
N HIS A 462 -2.81 -5.61 2.90
CA HIS A 462 -3.47 -4.82 1.86
C HIS A 462 -4.96 -4.56 2.16
N GLN A 463 -5.33 -4.41 3.44
CA GLN A 463 -6.71 -4.18 3.90
C GLN A 463 -6.86 -2.86 4.68
N ASN A 464 -8.09 -2.37 4.80
CA ASN A 464 -8.46 -1.20 5.59
C ASN A 464 -9.09 -1.55 6.95
N THR A 465 -8.69 -2.67 7.52
CA THR A 465 -9.22 -3.23 8.77
C THR A 465 -8.96 -2.31 9.97
N VAL A 466 -9.91 -2.26 10.92
CA VAL A 466 -9.71 -1.62 12.22
C VAL A 466 -10.17 -2.56 13.33
N ILE A 467 -9.25 -2.89 14.24
CA ILE A 467 -9.48 -3.84 15.32
C ILE A 467 -9.29 -3.13 16.67
N PRO A 468 -10.27 -3.18 17.60
CA PRO A 468 -10.06 -2.77 18.98
C PRO A 468 -9.23 -3.83 19.72
N ILE A 469 -8.11 -3.42 20.31
CA ILE A 469 -7.38 -4.24 21.28
C ILE A 469 -7.88 -3.86 22.66
N GLU A 470 -8.90 -4.57 23.13
CA GLU A 470 -9.61 -4.29 24.39
C GLU A 470 -8.68 -4.41 25.60
N SER A 471 -8.85 -3.52 26.57
CA SER A 471 -8.13 -3.61 27.86
C SER A 471 -8.39 -4.95 28.56
N PRO A 472 -7.37 -5.58 29.17
CA PRO A 472 -7.57 -6.78 29.99
C PRO A 472 -8.28 -6.47 31.31
N ASP A 473 -8.40 -5.18 31.68
CA ASP A 473 -9.10 -4.69 32.87
C ASP A 473 -10.18 -3.68 32.47
N SER A 474 -11.45 -4.07 32.60
CA SER A 474 -12.60 -3.24 32.27
C SER A 474 -12.71 -1.95 33.09
N ASP A 475 -12.06 -1.88 34.26
CA ASP A 475 -12.00 -0.66 35.08
C ASP A 475 -10.87 0.29 34.64
N ARG A 476 -10.03 -0.14 33.69
CA ARG A 476 -8.89 0.58 33.12
C ARG A 476 -8.99 0.59 31.58
N PRO A 477 -10.02 1.20 30.98
CA PRO A 477 -10.24 1.20 29.54
C PRO A 477 -9.07 1.80 28.75
N GLU A 478 -8.32 2.72 29.33
CA GLU A 478 -7.16 3.36 28.71
C GLU A 478 -5.97 2.44 28.45
N LEU A 479 -6.00 1.19 28.93
CA LEU A 479 -4.99 0.16 28.58
C LEU A 479 -5.30 -0.53 27.24
N GLY A 480 -6.46 -0.25 26.64
CA GLY A 480 -6.78 -0.67 25.28
C GLY A 480 -6.23 0.30 24.23
N PHE A 481 -5.98 -0.19 23.02
CA PHE A 481 -5.51 0.63 21.90
C PHE A 481 -6.10 0.14 20.56
N TRP A 482 -6.05 0.98 19.53
CA TRP A 482 -6.57 0.63 18.20
C TRP A 482 -5.48 0.04 17.31
N GLN A 483 -5.75 -1.07 16.61
CA GLN A 483 -4.95 -1.48 15.47
C GLN A 483 -5.65 -1.02 14.18
N VAL A 484 -4.94 -0.28 13.33
CA VAL A 484 -5.47 0.30 12.10
C VAL A 484 -4.61 -0.09 10.91
N GLU A 485 -5.18 -0.87 10.01
CA GLU A 485 -4.54 -1.30 8.77
C GLU A 485 -4.86 -0.33 7.62
N THR A 486 -3.89 -0.15 6.72
CA THR A 486 -4.02 0.65 5.49
C THR A 486 -3.82 -0.25 4.28
N ALA A 487 -4.72 -0.13 3.30
CA ALA A 487 -4.66 -0.93 2.08
C ALA A 487 -3.44 -0.58 1.21
N SER A 488 -3.17 -1.47 0.26
CA SER A 488 -2.11 -1.32 -0.75
C SER A 488 -2.45 -0.25 -1.78
N LEU A 489 -1.42 0.38 -2.36
CA LEU A 489 -1.54 1.22 -3.56
C LEU A 489 -1.38 0.42 -4.87
N ARG A 490 -0.97 -0.86 -4.82
CA ARG A 490 -0.82 -1.74 -5.98
C ARG A 490 -2.14 -2.43 -6.36
N GLU A 491 -2.84 -3.04 -5.41
CA GLU A 491 -4.12 -3.73 -5.63
C GLU A 491 -5.32 -2.86 -5.29
N PHE A 492 -6.49 -3.18 -5.85
CA PHE A 492 -7.74 -2.58 -5.42
C PHE A 492 -7.94 -2.80 -3.90
N PRO A 493 -8.25 -1.75 -3.11
CA PRO A 493 -8.85 -0.49 -3.53
C PRO A 493 -7.91 0.64 -3.98
N GLN A 494 -6.58 0.46 -3.92
CA GLN A 494 -5.58 1.50 -4.17
C GLN A 494 -5.84 2.76 -3.32
N GLN A 495 -5.80 2.60 -2.00
CA GLN A 495 -6.12 3.67 -1.06
C GLN A 495 -4.99 3.91 -0.08
N PHE A 496 -4.83 5.17 0.32
CA PHE A 496 -4.07 5.54 1.50
C PHE A 496 -5.02 6.04 2.60
N ARG A 497 -4.49 6.35 3.79
CA ARG A 497 -5.31 6.77 4.93
C ARG A 497 -4.78 8.05 5.55
N THR A 498 -5.67 8.97 5.90
CA THR A 498 -5.35 10.12 6.76
C THR A 498 -5.83 9.87 8.18
N PHE A 499 -5.07 10.40 9.13
CA PHE A 499 -5.35 10.33 10.56
C PHE A 499 -5.45 11.74 11.11
N GLU A 500 -6.51 12.02 11.86
CA GLU A 500 -6.66 13.25 12.64
C GLU A 500 -6.99 12.90 14.09
N PHE A 501 -6.10 13.29 15.00
CA PHE A 501 -6.27 13.10 16.44
C PHE A 501 -6.83 14.38 17.02
N VAL A 502 -7.93 14.28 17.78
CA VAL A 502 -8.52 15.40 18.47
C VAL A 502 -8.73 15.10 19.95
N TYR A 503 -8.56 16.12 20.78
CA TYR A 503 -8.90 16.11 22.19
C TYR A 503 -10.29 16.70 22.39
N ASN A 504 -11.16 15.93 23.03
CA ASN A 504 -12.56 16.26 23.20
C ASN A 504 -12.80 17.00 24.53
N SER A 505 -13.84 17.82 24.58
CA SER A 505 -14.24 18.55 25.79
C SER A 505 -14.61 17.67 27.01
N ASP A 506 -14.89 16.38 26.79
CA ASP A 506 -15.10 15.39 27.85
C ASP A 506 -13.80 14.68 28.31
N ASN A 507 -12.65 15.18 27.88
CA ASN A 507 -11.31 14.68 28.18
C ASN A 507 -10.97 13.31 27.54
N THR A 508 -11.66 12.94 26.46
CA THR A 508 -11.34 11.78 25.62
C THR A 508 -10.53 12.18 24.38
N ILE A 509 -10.01 11.19 23.65
CA ILE A 509 -9.42 11.38 22.32
C ILE A 509 -10.33 10.74 21.29
N SER A 510 -10.54 11.41 20.15
CA SER A 510 -11.05 10.78 18.93
C SER A 510 -9.93 10.72 17.88
N ILE A 511 -9.78 9.57 17.23
CA ILE A 511 -8.92 9.38 16.06
C ILE A 511 -9.82 9.22 14.85
N PHE A 512 -9.88 10.23 14.00
CA PHE A 512 -10.55 10.13 12.71
C PHE A 512 -9.60 9.48 11.71
N THR A 513 -9.99 8.29 11.26
CA THR A 513 -9.27 7.56 10.22
C THR A 513 -10.09 7.64 8.94
N THR A 514 -9.49 8.17 7.87
CA THR A 514 -10.21 8.44 6.61
C THR A 514 -9.45 7.83 5.45
N ASN A 515 -10.09 6.96 4.69
CA ASN A 515 -9.49 6.48 3.44
C ASN A 515 -9.51 7.55 2.36
N VAL A 516 -8.54 7.47 1.46
CA VAL A 516 -8.41 8.37 0.32
C VAL A 516 -8.12 7.54 -0.91
N ASP A 517 -9.03 7.63 -1.88
CA ASP A 517 -8.77 7.20 -3.26
C ASP A 517 -7.89 8.27 -3.92
N PRO A 518 -6.68 7.94 -4.43
CA PRO A 518 -5.88 8.88 -5.19
C PRO A 518 -6.71 9.54 -6.31
N ALA A 519 -6.66 10.86 -6.44
CA ALA A 519 -7.25 11.51 -7.60
C ALA A 519 -6.45 11.09 -8.84
N VAL A 520 -7.15 10.72 -9.91
CA VAL A 520 -6.53 10.35 -11.18
C VAL A 520 -7.26 11.07 -12.30
N ARG A 521 -6.51 11.57 -13.28
CA ARG A 521 -7.07 12.19 -14.48
C ARG A 521 -7.40 11.11 -15.51
N ASP A 522 -8.59 11.17 -16.12
CA ASP A 522 -8.98 10.24 -17.17
C ASP A 522 -7.92 10.14 -18.28
N GLY A 523 -7.60 8.91 -18.67
CA GLY A 523 -6.58 8.60 -19.67
C GLY A 523 -5.13 8.69 -19.19
N SER A 524 -4.87 9.06 -17.93
CA SER A 524 -3.51 9.03 -17.37
C SER A 524 -3.03 7.60 -17.08
N PRO A 525 -1.71 7.38 -16.96
CA PRO A 525 -1.16 6.11 -16.51
C PRO A 525 -1.72 5.66 -15.14
N ALA A 526 -1.92 6.58 -14.20
CA ALA A 526 -2.53 6.28 -12.90
C ALA A 526 -4.01 5.84 -13.02
N ALA A 527 -4.79 6.44 -13.93
CA ALA A 527 -6.16 5.98 -14.20
C ALA A 527 -6.19 4.57 -14.81
N ARG A 528 -5.20 4.24 -15.65
CA ARG A 528 -5.01 2.89 -16.19
C ARG A 528 -4.59 1.90 -15.10
N SER A 529 -3.70 2.28 -14.19
CA SER A 529 -3.37 1.50 -12.98
C SER A 529 -4.62 1.10 -12.21
N ARG A 530 -5.51 2.06 -11.92
CA ARG A 530 -6.80 1.79 -11.26
C ARG A 530 -7.68 0.81 -12.00
N SER A 531 -7.82 1.01 -13.31
CA SER A 531 -8.60 0.09 -14.14
C SER A 531 -8.02 -1.33 -14.06
N TYR A 532 -6.69 -1.48 -14.11
CA TYR A 532 -6.02 -2.77 -14.05
C TYR A 532 -6.07 -3.42 -12.68
N ALA A 533 -5.97 -2.65 -11.59
CA ALA A 533 -6.15 -3.13 -10.23
C ALA A 533 -7.58 -3.66 -10.01
N ILE A 534 -8.60 -2.99 -10.56
CA ILE A 534 -9.99 -3.44 -10.50
C ILE A 534 -10.21 -4.68 -11.37
N ALA A 535 -9.65 -4.71 -12.59
CA ALA A 535 -9.72 -5.89 -13.44
C ALA A 535 -9.08 -7.11 -12.77
N ALA A 536 -7.92 -6.94 -12.15
CA ALA A 536 -7.28 -7.98 -11.35
C ALA A 536 -8.21 -8.46 -10.23
N GLN A 537 -8.78 -7.55 -9.42
CA GLN A 537 -9.74 -7.93 -8.40
C GLN A 537 -10.94 -8.73 -8.96
N GLN A 538 -11.46 -8.35 -10.13
CA GLN A 538 -12.59 -9.05 -10.78
C GLN A 538 -12.23 -10.45 -11.29
N ILE A 539 -10.97 -10.65 -11.73
CA ILE A 539 -10.46 -11.92 -12.26
C ILE A 539 -10.07 -12.86 -11.12
N PHE A 540 -9.12 -12.42 -10.28
CA PHE A 540 -8.58 -13.19 -9.15
C PHE A 540 -9.61 -13.37 -8.02
N LYS A 541 -10.56 -12.44 -7.89
CA LYS A 541 -11.53 -12.40 -6.77
C LYS A 541 -10.85 -12.44 -5.41
N SER A 542 -9.68 -11.81 -5.32
CA SER A 542 -8.92 -11.72 -4.08
C SER A 542 -9.79 -11.06 -2.99
N PRO A 543 -9.69 -11.52 -1.73
CA PRO A 543 -10.45 -10.94 -0.64
C PRO A 543 -10.12 -9.45 -0.46
N VAL A 544 -11.16 -8.63 -0.56
CA VAL A 544 -11.11 -7.21 -0.19
C VAL A 544 -12.18 -7.01 0.86
N GLU A 545 -11.78 -6.58 2.06
CA GLU A 545 -12.70 -6.22 3.13
C GLU A 545 -13.48 -4.95 2.74
N MET A 546 -14.64 -4.70 3.34
CA MET A 546 -15.40 -3.45 3.16
C MET A 546 -15.80 -3.14 1.69
N MET A 547 -16.09 -4.19 0.92
CA MET A 547 -16.70 -4.06 -0.42
C MET A 547 -18.00 -3.25 -0.39
N PRO A 548 -18.35 -2.51 -1.46
CA PRO A 548 -17.73 -2.56 -2.78
C PRO A 548 -16.51 -1.67 -2.99
N GLY A 549 -16.25 -0.67 -2.12
CA GLY A 549 -15.18 0.31 -2.31
C GLY A 549 -13.88 0.01 -1.57
N GLY A 550 -13.86 -1.02 -0.72
CA GLY A 550 -12.70 -1.36 0.10
C GLY A 550 -12.37 -0.33 1.20
N ALA A 551 -13.20 0.71 1.36
CA ALA A 551 -12.96 1.84 2.24
C ALA A 551 -13.71 1.71 3.56
N TYR A 552 -13.10 2.18 4.65
CA TYR A 552 -13.69 2.24 5.97
C TYR A 552 -13.19 3.47 6.76
N ASN A 553 -14.09 4.44 6.92
CA ASN A 553 -13.88 5.63 7.70
C ASN A 553 -14.41 5.42 9.13
N ALA A 554 -13.60 5.76 10.13
CA ALA A 554 -14.00 5.60 11.52
C ALA A 554 -13.55 6.75 12.41
N GLU A 555 -14.39 7.10 13.38
CA GLU A 555 -14.02 7.89 14.56
C GLU A 555 -13.77 6.93 15.71
N LEU A 556 -12.50 6.76 16.08
CA LEU A 556 -12.06 5.80 17.09
C LEU A 556 -11.84 6.51 18.42
N VAL A 557 -12.65 6.19 19.43
CA VAL A 557 -12.63 6.92 20.71
C VAL A 557 -11.78 6.17 21.76
N LEU A 558 -11.02 6.93 22.54
CA LEU A 558 -10.14 6.45 23.61
C LEU A 558 -10.33 7.25 24.89
N GLN A 559 -10.28 6.58 26.03
CA GLN A 559 -10.21 7.20 27.35
C GLN A 559 -8.76 7.52 27.70
N LEU A 560 -8.50 8.74 28.19
CA LEU A 560 -7.19 9.12 28.74
C LEU A 560 -7.12 8.92 30.25
N THR A 561 -5.91 8.68 30.78
CA THR A 561 -5.63 8.77 32.22
C THR A 561 -5.83 10.18 32.75
N PRO A 562 -6.20 10.37 34.03
CA PRO A 562 -6.28 11.69 34.65
C PRO A 562 -4.98 12.51 34.50
N GLU A 563 -3.83 11.85 34.58
CA GLU A 563 -2.52 12.49 34.40
C GLU A 563 -2.35 13.05 32.99
N MET A 564 -2.73 12.29 31.95
CA MET A 564 -2.65 12.78 30.56
C MET A 564 -3.67 13.87 30.26
N GLN A 565 -4.86 13.81 30.86
CA GLN A 565 -5.83 14.90 30.77
C GLN A 565 -5.25 16.20 31.33
N GLU A 566 -4.60 16.14 32.50
CA GLU A 566 -3.96 17.32 33.10
C GLU A 566 -2.80 17.85 32.24
N ILE A 567 -2.02 16.98 31.61
CA ILE A 567 -0.94 17.38 30.70
C ILE A 567 -1.49 18.12 29.48
N LEU A 568 -2.52 17.58 28.80
CA LEU A 568 -3.12 18.20 27.62
C LEU A 568 -3.84 19.51 27.96
N GLN A 569 -4.51 19.60 29.10
CA GLN A 569 -5.12 20.85 29.57
C GLN A 569 -4.06 21.93 29.85
N LYS A 570 -2.87 21.56 30.34
CA LYS A 570 -1.77 22.49 30.63
C LYS A 570 -1.01 22.95 29.40
N THR A 571 -1.09 22.23 28.28
CA THR A 571 -0.46 22.67 27.02
C THR A 571 -1.09 23.95 26.44
N GLY A 572 -2.12 24.52 27.08
CA GLY A 572 -2.39 25.96 27.09
C GLY A 572 -2.91 26.50 25.76
N ARG A 573 -3.96 25.86 25.22
CA ARG A 573 -4.63 26.29 23.99
C ARG A 573 -6.11 26.45 24.28
N ASP A 574 -6.64 27.60 23.87
CA ASP A 574 -7.98 28.06 24.25
C ASP A 574 -9.05 27.06 23.77
N LEU A 575 -9.68 26.35 24.72
CA LEU A 575 -10.98 25.69 24.54
C LEU A 575 -12.13 26.69 24.57
#